data_AF-A0A2V9UPA1-F1
#
_entry.id   AF-A0A2V9UPA1-F1
#
_cell.length_a   1.000
_cell.length_b   1.000
_cell.length_c   1.000
_cell.angle_alpha   90.00
_cell.angle_beta   90.00
_cell.angle_gamma   90.00
#
_symmetry.space_group_name_H-M   'P 1'
#
loop_
_entity.id
_entity.type
_entity.pdbx_description
1 polymer ?
#
loop_
_entity_poly.entity_id
_entity_poly.type
_entity_poly.pdbx_seq_one_letter_code
_entity_poly.pdbx_strand_id
1 'polypeptide(L)'
;MKSNITRALLGLGATVILALAPLQAEASHCSLSTAAGNWAYTYTGTIFTQNGPVPAASVGHFKQDAAGNIVGSQTRSVGGNSGVEDITGNVAVNRDCTATATINVLVNGQLQRSAVLALVYDSSGNHVRMIFQSLTLPDGTNVPVVITVDGNRLFRTE
;
A
#
# COMPACT_ATOMS: atom_id res chain seq x y z
N MET A 1 80.62 -33.55 8.90
CA MET A 1 81.13 -32.81 7.73
C MET A 1 80.51 -33.35 6.44
N LYS A 2 79.56 -32.62 5.87
CA LYS A 2 79.34 -32.32 4.44
C LYS A 2 77.90 -31.85 4.27
N SER A 3 77.78 -30.53 4.13
CA SER A 3 76.56 -29.76 3.93
C SER A 3 76.02 -29.98 2.53
N ASN A 4 74.69 -30.01 2.37
CA ASN A 4 74.02 -29.60 1.14
C ASN A 4 72.84 -28.69 1.50
N ILE A 5 73.14 -27.40 1.68
CA ILE A 5 72.19 -26.30 1.60
C ILE A 5 72.03 -25.95 0.12
N THR A 6 70.80 -25.81 -0.38
CA THR A 6 70.23 -24.57 -0.98
C THR A 6 69.08 -24.90 -1.95
N ARG A 7 68.02 -24.06 -1.87
CA ARG A 7 66.95 -23.76 -2.86
C ARG A 7 65.60 -24.40 -2.55
N ALA A 8 64.49 -23.68 -2.36
CA ALA A 8 64.23 -22.25 -2.22
C ALA A 8 62.82 -22.10 -1.61
N LEU A 9 62.69 -21.20 -0.65
CA LEU A 9 61.40 -20.67 -0.16
C LEU A 9 60.81 -19.73 -1.22
N LEU A 10 59.53 -19.90 -1.59
CA LEU A 10 58.61 -18.94 -2.22
C LEU A 10 57.29 -19.71 -2.50
N GLY A 11 56.09 -19.31 -2.10
CA GLY A 11 55.65 -18.09 -1.48
C GLY A 11 54.23 -18.24 -0.92
N LEU A 12 54.00 -17.40 0.07
CA LEU A 12 52.74 -16.94 0.65
C LEU A 12 51.63 -16.76 -0.41
N GLY A 13 50.41 -17.22 -0.12
CA GLY A 13 49.25 -16.96 -0.96
C GLY A 13 47.97 -17.59 -0.45
N ALA A 14 47.55 -17.25 0.76
CA ALA A 14 46.18 -17.53 1.20
C ALA A 14 45.22 -16.64 0.39
N THR A 15 44.73 -17.14 -0.74
CA THR A 15 43.69 -16.47 -1.53
C THR A 15 42.35 -16.68 -0.84
N VAL A 16 42.10 -15.90 0.22
CA VAL A 16 40.73 -15.70 0.72
C VAL A 16 40.02 -14.85 -0.32
N ILE A 17 39.33 -15.51 -1.26
CA ILE A 17 38.37 -14.85 -2.12
C ILE A 17 37.20 -14.49 -1.22
N LEU A 18 37.21 -13.28 -0.65
CA LEU A 18 35.99 -12.67 -0.15
C LEU A 18 35.07 -12.54 -1.36
N ALA A 19 34.09 -13.43 -1.46
CA ALA A 19 32.98 -13.26 -2.36
C ALA A 19 32.25 -11.98 -1.93
N LEU A 20 32.61 -10.87 -2.58
CA LEU A 20 31.77 -9.68 -2.65
C LEU A 20 30.53 -10.09 -3.44
N ALA A 21 29.60 -10.79 -2.80
CA ALA A 21 28.24 -10.81 -3.29
C ALA A 21 27.84 -9.33 -3.41
N PRO A 22 27.39 -8.85 -4.59
CA PRO A 22 26.81 -7.54 -4.64
C PRO A 22 25.67 -7.57 -3.62
N LEU A 23 25.76 -6.77 -2.56
CA LEU A 23 24.55 -6.29 -1.92
C LEU A 23 23.84 -5.53 -3.04
N GLN A 24 22.98 -6.23 -3.77
CA GLN A 24 21.88 -5.56 -4.44
C GLN A 24 21.11 -4.92 -3.31
N ALA A 25 21.48 -3.69 -2.97
CA ALA A 25 20.50 -2.73 -2.52
C ALA A 25 19.53 -2.61 -3.69
N GLU A 26 18.61 -3.57 -3.79
CA GLU A 26 17.40 -3.45 -4.57
C GLU A 26 16.78 -2.17 -4.03
N ALA A 27 16.99 -1.06 -4.74
CA ALA A 27 16.16 0.11 -4.56
C ALA A 27 14.76 -0.40 -4.90
N SER A 28 14.03 -0.86 -3.89
CA SER A 28 12.73 -1.49 -4.05
C SER A 28 11.80 -0.42 -4.59
N HIS A 29 11.70 -0.36 -5.91
CA HIS A 29 10.83 0.58 -6.59
C HIS A 29 9.42 0.06 -6.49
N CYS A 30 8.51 0.88 -5.97
CA CYS A 30 7.11 0.54 -6.01
C CYS A 30 6.59 0.50 -7.45
N SER A 31 5.75 -0.48 -7.72
CA SER A 31 4.99 -0.64 -8.95
C SER A 31 3.61 -1.19 -8.63
N LEU A 32 2.74 -1.23 -9.64
CA LEU A 32 1.46 -1.92 -9.50
C LEU A 32 1.63 -3.41 -9.21
N SER A 33 2.64 -4.06 -9.78
CA SER A 33 2.90 -5.48 -9.54
C SER A 33 3.35 -5.74 -8.11
N THR A 34 4.20 -4.89 -7.53
CA THR A 34 4.64 -5.04 -6.14
C THR A 34 3.55 -4.67 -5.13
N ALA A 35 2.55 -3.87 -5.52
CA ALA A 35 1.42 -3.49 -4.68
C ALA A 35 0.21 -4.45 -4.80
N ALA A 36 0.15 -5.27 -5.85
CA ALA A 36 -0.93 -6.23 -6.07
C ALA A 36 -1.06 -7.22 -4.90
N GLY A 37 -2.29 -7.53 -4.50
CA GLY A 37 -2.60 -8.50 -3.46
C GLY A 37 -3.91 -8.21 -2.72
N ASN A 38 -4.10 -8.92 -1.61
CA ASN A 38 -5.26 -8.77 -0.73
C ASN A 38 -4.88 -7.93 0.47
N TRP A 39 -5.74 -6.98 0.82
CA TRP A 39 -5.51 -5.96 1.83
C TRP A 39 -6.69 -5.88 2.78
N ALA A 40 -6.40 -5.61 4.06
CA ALA A 40 -7.39 -5.20 5.04
C ALA A 40 -7.06 -3.79 5.50
N TYR A 41 -8.07 -2.99 5.80
CA TYR A 41 -7.88 -1.62 6.22
C TYR A 41 -8.92 -1.17 7.24
N THR A 42 -8.58 -0.10 7.92
CA THR A 42 -9.53 0.74 8.65
C THR A 42 -9.45 2.16 8.15
N TYR A 43 -10.53 2.93 8.33
CA TYR A 43 -10.41 4.37 8.31
C TYR A 43 -11.23 4.99 9.44
N THR A 44 -10.83 6.21 9.80
CA THR A 44 -11.53 7.04 10.77
C THR A 44 -11.44 8.51 10.36
N GLY A 45 -12.43 9.29 10.74
CA GLY A 45 -12.43 10.72 10.48
C GLY A 45 -13.77 11.39 10.66
N THR A 46 -13.93 12.53 9.99
CA THR A 46 -15.10 13.39 10.08
C THR A 46 -15.63 13.72 8.69
N ILE A 47 -16.96 13.72 8.56
CA ILE A 47 -17.70 14.18 7.38
C ILE A 47 -18.42 15.46 7.76
N PHE A 48 -18.28 16.50 6.94
CA PHE A 48 -18.93 17.77 7.18
C PHE A 48 -20.25 17.83 6.42
N THR A 49 -21.36 17.85 7.15
CA THR A 49 -22.71 17.95 6.60
C THR A 49 -23.29 19.35 6.85
N GLN A 50 -24.45 19.64 6.25
CA GLN A 50 -25.18 20.87 6.54
C GLN A 50 -25.59 21.00 8.03
N ASN A 51 -25.74 19.87 8.73
CA ASN A 51 -26.10 19.82 10.14
C ASN A 51 -24.88 19.79 11.08
N GLY A 52 -23.66 19.93 10.53
CA GLY A 52 -22.41 19.92 11.27
C GLY A 52 -21.53 18.68 11.00
N PRO A 53 -20.38 18.58 11.71
CA PRO A 53 -19.44 17.48 11.58
C PRO A 53 -20.00 16.19 12.18
N VAL A 54 -19.85 15.09 11.45
CA VAL A 54 -20.32 13.75 11.84
C VAL A 54 -19.13 12.77 11.80
N PRO A 55 -18.88 11.98 12.86
CA PRO A 55 -17.79 11.02 12.86
C PRO A 55 -18.07 9.87 11.88
N ALA A 56 -17.00 9.38 11.26
CA ALA A 56 -17.04 8.24 10.36
C ALA A 56 -15.95 7.23 10.73
N ALA A 57 -16.27 5.95 10.64
CA ALA A 57 -15.32 4.86 10.83
C ALA A 57 -15.67 3.69 9.91
N SER A 58 -14.67 2.90 9.54
CA SER A 58 -14.88 1.69 8.76
C SER A 58 -13.78 0.67 8.97
N VAL A 59 -14.14 -0.59 8.74
CA VAL A 59 -13.22 -1.70 8.49
C VAL A 59 -13.62 -2.37 7.17
N GLY A 60 -12.63 -2.71 6.36
CA GLY A 60 -12.88 -3.33 5.07
C GLY A 60 -11.70 -4.13 4.55
N HIS A 61 -11.89 -4.73 3.40
CA HIS A 61 -10.85 -5.43 2.67
C HIS A 61 -11.00 -5.16 1.17
N PHE A 62 -9.88 -5.27 0.44
CA PHE A 62 -9.90 -5.20 -1.00
C PHE A 62 -8.81 -6.06 -1.61
N LYS A 63 -9.04 -6.47 -2.86
CA LYS A 63 -8.04 -7.03 -3.75
C LYS A 63 -7.62 -5.95 -4.74
N GLN A 64 -6.32 -5.72 -4.84
CA GLN A 64 -5.71 -4.96 -5.91
C GLN A 64 -5.02 -5.94 -6.88
N ASP A 65 -5.31 -5.85 -8.17
CA ASP A 65 -4.59 -6.63 -9.18
C ASP A 65 -3.33 -5.91 -9.69
N ALA A 66 -2.53 -6.60 -10.52
CA ALA A 66 -1.29 -6.07 -11.08
C ALA A 66 -1.49 -4.96 -12.13
N ALA A 67 -2.74 -4.72 -12.57
CA ALA A 67 -3.13 -3.58 -13.39
C ALA A 67 -3.63 -2.39 -12.56
N GLY A 68 -3.73 -2.55 -11.23
CA GLY A 68 -4.19 -1.52 -10.31
C GLY A 68 -5.69 -1.47 -10.12
N ASN A 69 -6.46 -2.44 -10.62
CA ASN A 69 -7.91 -2.49 -10.37
C ASN A 69 -8.16 -2.96 -8.94
N ILE A 70 -9.15 -2.35 -8.30
CA ILE A 70 -9.56 -2.60 -6.92
C ILE A 70 -10.98 -3.13 -6.91
N VAL A 71 -11.20 -4.20 -6.14
CA VAL A 71 -12.52 -4.73 -5.78
C VAL A 71 -12.53 -5.16 -4.33
N GLY A 72 -13.62 -4.93 -3.60
CA GLY A 72 -13.70 -5.29 -2.19
C GLY A 72 -15.01 -4.89 -1.54
N SER A 73 -15.04 -4.93 -0.21
CA SER A 73 -16.19 -4.48 0.58
C SER A 73 -15.76 -3.91 1.93
N GLN A 74 -16.66 -3.16 2.54
CA GLN A 74 -16.46 -2.53 3.84
C GLN A 74 -17.72 -2.55 4.69
N THR A 75 -17.54 -2.55 6.00
CA THR A 75 -18.59 -2.11 6.94
C THR A 75 -18.22 -0.71 7.40
N ARG A 76 -19.18 0.21 7.32
CA ARG A 76 -18.97 1.63 7.58
C ARG A 76 -20.02 2.16 8.55
N SER A 77 -19.59 2.94 9.53
CA SER A 77 -20.44 3.69 10.44
C SER A 77 -20.29 5.19 10.23
N VAL A 78 -21.42 5.91 10.18
CA VAL A 78 -21.48 7.38 10.15
C VAL A 78 -22.46 7.85 11.21
N GLY A 79 -21.99 8.64 12.18
CA GLY A 79 -22.82 9.15 13.27
C GLY A 79 -23.51 8.03 14.07
N GLY A 80 -22.93 6.83 14.10
CA GLY A 80 -23.50 5.64 14.76
C GLY A 80 -24.34 4.72 13.86
N ASN A 81 -24.74 5.17 12.66
CA ASN A 81 -25.48 4.34 11.71
C ASN A 81 -24.52 3.49 10.87
N SER A 82 -24.69 2.17 10.87
CA SER A 82 -23.81 1.22 10.18
C SER A 82 -24.44 0.61 8.93
N GLY A 83 -23.63 0.37 7.91
CA GLY A 83 -24.03 -0.33 6.69
C GLY A 83 -22.87 -1.09 6.04
N VAL A 84 -23.21 -2.04 5.16
CA VAL A 84 -22.24 -2.77 4.33
C VAL A 84 -22.27 -2.17 2.93
N GLU A 85 -21.09 -1.94 2.37
CA GLU A 85 -20.92 -1.31 1.07
C GLU A 85 -19.86 -2.08 0.27
N ASP A 86 -20.07 -2.19 -1.05
CA ASP A 86 -19.06 -2.70 -1.97
C ASP A 86 -18.16 -1.55 -2.43
N ILE A 87 -16.90 -1.86 -2.75
CA ILE A 87 -15.96 -0.89 -3.31
C ILE A 87 -15.34 -1.40 -4.61
N THR A 88 -15.19 -0.49 -5.57
CA THR A 88 -14.41 -0.71 -6.79
C THR A 88 -13.51 0.49 -7.04
N GLY A 89 -12.49 0.35 -7.88
CA GLY A 89 -11.65 1.49 -8.20
C GLY A 89 -10.40 1.14 -8.97
N ASN A 90 -9.54 2.14 -9.11
CA ASN A 90 -8.20 1.97 -9.66
C ASN A 90 -7.17 2.77 -8.85
N VAL A 91 -5.94 2.28 -8.84
CA VAL A 91 -4.78 2.98 -8.29
C VAL A 91 -3.69 3.17 -9.34
N ALA A 92 -3.03 4.32 -9.29
CA ALA A 92 -1.81 4.62 -10.03
C ALA A 92 -0.65 4.74 -9.04
N VAL A 93 0.44 4.02 -9.29
CA VAL A 93 1.59 3.92 -8.38
C VAL A 93 2.83 4.52 -9.03
N ASN A 94 3.48 5.43 -8.30
CA ASN A 94 4.75 6.03 -8.68
C ASN A 94 5.93 5.19 -8.15
N ARG A 95 7.11 5.38 -8.75
CA ARG A 95 8.34 4.66 -8.37
C ARG A 95 8.82 4.96 -6.96
N ASP A 96 8.39 6.08 -6.37
CA ASP A 96 8.71 6.53 -5.02
C ASP A 96 7.67 6.05 -3.98
N CYS A 97 6.82 5.09 -4.35
CA CYS A 97 5.77 4.51 -3.52
C CYS A 97 4.61 5.44 -3.17
N THR A 98 4.61 6.68 -3.68
CA THR A 98 3.40 7.50 -3.69
C THR A 98 2.41 6.98 -4.71
N ALA A 99 1.13 7.17 -4.46
CA ALA A 99 0.07 6.70 -5.32
C ALA A 99 -1.21 7.51 -5.15
N THR A 100 -2.06 7.43 -6.16
CA THR A 100 -3.41 8.01 -6.15
C THR A 100 -4.40 6.92 -6.48
N ALA A 101 -5.47 6.81 -5.70
CA ALA A 101 -6.57 5.91 -5.99
C ALA A 101 -7.89 6.65 -6.17
N THR A 102 -8.71 6.17 -7.11
CA THR A 102 -10.11 6.55 -7.25
C THR A 102 -10.96 5.37 -6.84
N ILE A 103 -11.77 5.54 -5.79
CA ILE A 103 -12.61 4.50 -5.20
C ILE A 103 -14.07 4.87 -5.34
N ASN A 104 -14.83 4.01 -5.99
CA ASN A 104 -16.28 4.05 -6.05
C ASN A 104 -16.86 3.17 -4.97
N VAL A 105 -17.92 3.65 -4.33
CA VAL A 105 -18.64 2.88 -3.33
C VAL A 105 -20.06 2.66 -3.79
N LEU A 106 -20.48 1.40 -3.69
CA LEU A 106 -21.75 0.92 -4.20
C LEU A 106 -22.57 0.31 -3.08
N VAL A 107 -23.88 0.51 -3.17
CA VAL A 107 -24.87 -0.18 -2.35
C VAL A 107 -25.88 -0.80 -3.31
N ASN A 108 -26.07 -2.11 -3.23
CA ASN A 108 -26.92 -2.87 -4.16
C ASN A 108 -26.54 -2.62 -5.64
N GLY A 109 -25.25 -2.51 -5.94
CA GLY A 109 -24.71 -2.22 -7.27
C GLY A 109 -24.91 -0.79 -7.78
N GLN A 110 -25.50 0.11 -6.98
CA GLN A 110 -25.70 1.52 -7.35
C GLN A 110 -24.61 2.40 -6.73
N LEU A 111 -24.00 3.27 -7.55
CA LEU A 111 -22.99 4.22 -7.09
C LEU A 111 -23.60 5.17 -6.04
N GLN A 112 -22.99 5.22 -4.86
CA GLN A 112 -23.37 6.14 -3.79
C GLN A 112 -22.40 7.30 -3.66
N ARG A 113 -21.12 7.08 -3.98
CA ARG A 113 -20.06 8.07 -3.83
C ARG A 113 -18.77 7.63 -4.52
N SER A 114 -17.97 8.60 -4.93
CA SER A 114 -16.62 8.41 -5.46
C SER A 114 -15.63 9.21 -4.60
N ALA A 115 -14.50 8.61 -4.25
CA ALA A 115 -13.45 9.24 -3.47
C ALA A 115 -12.13 9.22 -4.24
N VAL A 116 -11.36 10.31 -4.11
CA VAL A 116 -9.95 10.33 -4.52
C VAL A 116 -9.09 10.30 -3.28
N LEU A 117 -8.11 9.40 -3.25
CA LEU A 117 -7.22 9.16 -2.14
C LEU A 117 -5.78 9.41 -2.59
N ALA A 118 -5.03 10.14 -1.77
CA ALA A 118 -3.57 10.08 -1.81
C ALA A 118 -3.13 8.95 -0.88
N LEU A 119 -2.17 8.15 -1.33
CA LEU A 119 -1.63 7.05 -0.54
C LEU A 119 -0.13 6.86 -0.71
N VAL A 120 0.48 6.22 0.29
CA VAL A 120 1.88 5.81 0.30
C VAL A 120 1.95 4.36 0.71
N TYR A 121 2.58 3.53 -0.12
CA TYR A 121 2.99 2.18 0.29
C TYR A 121 4.27 2.28 1.11
N ASP A 122 4.28 1.68 2.29
CA ASP A 122 5.45 1.60 3.15
C ASP A 122 5.70 0.15 3.59
N SER A 123 6.66 -0.08 4.48
CA SER A 123 6.96 -1.41 5.03
C SER A 123 7.21 -2.47 3.93
N SER A 124 8.03 -2.10 2.94
CA SER A 124 8.34 -2.93 1.77
C SER A 124 7.08 -3.36 0.98
N GLY A 125 6.08 -2.47 0.91
CA GLY A 125 4.83 -2.73 0.19
C GLY A 125 3.86 -3.64 0.93
N ASN A 126 4.02 -3.84 2.25
CA ASN A 126 3.11 -4.63 3.09
C ASN A 126 2.12 -3.79 3.88
N HIS A 127 2.28 -2.46 3.87
CA HIS A 127 1.45 -1.51 4.58
C HIS A 127 1.16 -0.31 3.69
N VAL A 128 0.01 0.32 3.89
CA VAL A 128 -0.44 1.46 3.11
C VAL A 128 -1.14 2.48 4.00
N ARG A 129 -0.75 3.74 3.84
CA ARG A 129 -1.38 4.89 4.50
C ARG A 129 -2.11 5.71 3.46
N MET A 130 -3.31 6.18 3.75
CA MET A 130 -4.07 7.00 2.82
C MET A 130 -4.80 8.14 3.50
N ILE A 131 -5.14 9.16 2.72
CA ILE A 131 -6.02 10.25 3.13
C ILE A 131 -7.00 10.57 2.01
N PHE A 132 -8.24 10.89 2.38
CA PHE A 132 -9.24 11.38 1.43
C PHE A 132 -8.86 12.78 0.96
N GLN A 133 -8.64 12.94 -0.35
CA GLN A 133 -8.47 14.24 -1.00
C GLN A 133 -9.82 14.84 -1.39
N SER A 134 -10.76 14.00 -1.80
CA SER A 134 -12.13 14.41 -2.13
C SER A 134 -13.12 13.27 -1.94
N LEU A 135 -14.39 13.64 -1.80
CA LEU A 135 -15.53 12.73 -1.83
C LEU A 135 -16.66 13.42 -2.60
N THR A 136 -17.19 12.79 -3.63
CA THR A 136 -18.29 13.32 -4.45
C THR A 136 -19.46 12.37 -4.48
N LEU A 137 -20.67 12.92 -4.48
CA LEU A 137 -21.92 12.20 -4.70
C LEU A 137 -22.16 12.00 -6.22
N PRO A 138 -23.11 11.14 -6.63
CA PRO A 138 -23.39 10.85 -8.04
C PRO A 138 -23.86 12.08 -8.84
N ASP A 139 -24.43 13.08 -8.16
CA ASP A 139 -24.85 14.36 -8.74
C ASP A 139 -23.68 15.35 -8.92
N GLY A 140 -22.46 14.97 -8.53
CA GLY A 140 -21.27 15.82 -8.58
C GLY A 140 -21.05 16.68 -7.34
N THR A 141 -21.95 16.65 -6.35
CA THR A 141 -21.79 17.41 -5.10
C THR A 141 -20.56 16.94 -4.34
N ASN A 142 -19.67 17.88 -3.99
CA ASN A 142 -18.53 17.62 -3.12
C ASN A 142 -18.98 17.59 -1.65
N VAL A 143 -18.62 16.52 -0.95
CA VAL A 143 -18.82 16.36 0.48
C VAL A 143 -17.48 16.55 1.19
N PRO A 144 -17.27 17.63 1.95
CA PRO A 144 -16.01 17.85 2.63
C PRO A 144 -15.77 16.77 3.70
N VAL A 145 -14.55 16.23 3.73
CA VAL A 145 -14.15 15.16 4.65
C VAL A 145 -12.73 15.37 5.15
N VAL A 146 -12.46 14.90 6.37
CA VAL A 146 -11.11 14.70 6.90
C VAL A 146 -11.07 13.27 7.41
N ILE A 147 -10.56 12.36 6.58
CA ILE A 147 -10.55 10.91 6.87
C ILE A 147 -9.19 10.33 6.51
N THR A 148 -8.63 9.57 7.43
CA THR A 148 -7.36 8.84 7.27
C THR A 148 -7.61 7.35 7.21
N VAL A 149 -6.85 6.65 6.37
CA VAL A 149 -6.92 5.20 6.15
C VAL A 149 -5.59 4.58 6.50
N ASP A 150 -5.64 3.40 7.14
CA ASP A 150 -4.48 2.57 7.47
C ASP A 150 -4.78 1.13 7.07
N GLY A 151 -3.87 0.50 6.34
CA GLY A 151 -4.11 -0.82 5.76
C GLY A 151 -2.87 -1.70 5.69
N ASN A 152 -3.07 -3.01 5.85
CA ASN A 152 -2.03 -4.03 5.82
C ASN A 152 -2.39 -5.11 4.80
N ARG A 153 -1.40 -5.76 4.21
CA ARG A 153 -1.63 -6.99 3.44
C ARG A 153 -2.27 -8.04 4.35
N LEU A 154 -3.31 -8.70 3.84
CA LEU A 154 -4.00 -9.80 4.55
C LEU A 154 -3.08 -11.02 4.70
N PHE A 155 -2.31 -11.32 3.66
CA PHE A 155 -1.33 -12.40 3.67
C PHE A 155 0.01 -11.80 3.26
N ARG A 156 1.04 -12.02 4.09
CA ARG A 156 2.41 -11.69 3.68
C ARG A 156 2.88 -12.77 2.71
N THR A 157 3.49 -12.37 1.61
CA THR A 157 4.33 -13.28 0.83
C THR A 157 5.55 -13.61 1.69
N GLU A 158 5.70 -14.89 2.06
CA GLU A 158 6.91 -15.44 2.70
C GLU A 158 8.11 -15.39 1.75
#